data_AF-A0A7L2IKF8-F1
#
_entry.id   AF-A0A7L2IKF8-F1
#
_cell.length_a   1.000
_cell.length_b   1.000
_cell.length_c   1.000
_cell.angle_alpha   90.00
_cell.angle_beta   90.00
_cell.angle_gamma   90.00
#
_symmetry.space_group_name_H-M   'P 1'
#
loop_
_entity.id
_entity.type
_entity.pdbx_description
1 polymer ?
#
loop_
_entity_poly.entity_id
_entity_poly.type
_entity_poly.pdbx_seq_one_letter_code
_entity_poly.pdbx_strand_id
1 'polypeptide(L)'
;GVNRKKEKEVESDKIIHEEKSEPSLICPPPRNRSYVPPEDIQSYLESHVKEIFGPSVPDNWQQTPLKENRLKFRLLAQLAEELDHVVPNSQLHLMRSAEDVLKFYSTPVKDVSKFDELCAAELPPNLKIIWEQ
;
A
#
# COMPACT_ATOMS: atom_id res chain seq x y z
N GLY A 1 45.85 66.04 7.00
CA GLY A 1 46.33 65.51 8.29
C GLY A 1 45.30 64.52 8.81
N VAL A 2 45.79 63.32 9.13
CA VAL A 2 45.12 62.17 9.74
C VAL A 2 43.96 62.53 10.68
N ASN A 3 42.81 61.90 10.51
CA ASN A 3 41.99 61.47 11.64
C ASN A 3 41.41 60.08 11.36
N ARG A 4 41.91 59.16 12.18
CA ARG A 4 41.79 57.71 12.15
C ARG A 4 40.68 57.36 13.13
N LYS A 5 39.59 56.75 12.67
CA LYS A 5 38.63 56.09 13.55
C LYS A 5 38.58 54.60 13.18
N LYS A 6 39.27 53.80 14.00
CA LYS A 6 39.14 52.34 14.06
C LYS A 6 37.85 52.04 14.80
N GLU A 7 36.89 51.37 14.18
CA GLU A 7 35.75 50.79 14.87
C GLU A 7 35.57 49.34 14.41
N LYS A 8 35.98 48.46 15.34
CA LYS A 8 35.52 47.10 15.67
C LYS A 8 35.27 46.08 14.54
N GLU A 9 36.14 45.06 14.56
CA GLU A 9 35.79 43.68 14.23
C GLU A 9 34.48 43.31 14.93
N VAL A 10 33.47 42.97 14.15
CA VAL A 10 32.31 42.20 14.60
C VAL A 10 32.38 40.90 13.83
N GLU A 11 32.83 39.89 14.57
CA GLU A 11 32.72 38.47 14.30
C GLU A 11 31.31 38.18 13.77
N SER A 12 31.15 38.12 12.45
CA SER A 12 29.91 37.68 11.82
C SER A 12 29.88 36.17 11.90
N ASP A 13 29.27 35.70 12.99
CA ASP A 13 28.54 34.45 13.16
C ASP A 13 28.72 33.45 12.03
N LYS A 14 29.33 32.31 12.37
CA LYS A 14 29.27 31.08 11.56
C LYS A 14 27.81 30.81 11.24
N ILE A 15 27.39 31.19 10.03
CA ILE A 15 26.19 30.67 9.40
C ILE A 15 26.49 29.18 9.23
N ILE A 16 26.01 28.39 10.20
CA ILE A 16 25.81 26.97 10.00
C ILE A 16 24.80 26.92 8.86
N HIS A 17 25.31 26.73 7.64
CA HIS A 17 24.51 26.20 6.57
C HIS A 17 24.08 24.82 7.05
N GLU A 18 22.92 24.79 7.72
CA GLU A 18 22.15 23.58 7.87
C GLU A 18 21.78 23.20 6.43
N GLU A 19 22.65 22.42 5.81
CA GLU A 19 22.37 21.74 4.56
C GLU A 19 21.11 20.95 4.84
N LYS A 20 20.00 21.52 4.39
CA LYS A 20 18.71 20.87 4.32
C LYS A 20 18.95 19.70 3.37
N SER A 21 19.37 18.56 3.90
CA SER A 21 19.68 17.37 3.13
C SER A 21 18.46 17.10 2.27
N GLU A 22 18.58 17.35 0.97
CA GLU A 22 17.50 17.07 0.05
C GLU A 22 17.10 15.61 0.28
N PRO A 23 15.81 15.32 0.52
CA PRO A 23 15.39 13.95 0.71
C PRO A 23 15.82 13.18 -0.53
N SER A 24 16.77 12.27 -0.36
CA SER A 24 17.34 11.52 -1.46
C SER A 24 16.19 10.82 -2.18
N LEU A 25 15.88 11.22 -3.41
CA LEU A 25 14.84 10.64 -4.27
C LEU A 25 15.29 9.27 -4.81
N ILE A 26 15.76 8.42 -3.91
CA ILE A 26 16.19 7.06 -4.22
C ILE A 26 14.92 6.24 -4.41
N CYS A 27 14.86 5.50 -5.51
CA CYS A 27 13.75 4.62 -5.81
C CYS A 27 13.59 3.60 -4.67
N PRO A 28 12.40 3.47 -4.06
CA PRO A 28 12.17 2.42 -3.06
C PRO A 28 12.31 1.04 -3.71
N PRO A 29 12.61 0.00 -2.92
CA PRO A 29 12.61 -1.36 -3.44
C PRO A 29 11.23 -1.73 -3.98
N PRO A 30 11.16 -2.58 -5.02
CA PRO A 30 9.88 -3.06 -5.52
C PRO A 30 9.18 -3.91 -4.45
N ARG A 31 7.87 -3.73 -4.31
CA ARG A 31 7.04 -4.57 -3.43
C ARG A 31 6.74 -5.92 -4.07
N ASN A 32 6.63 -6.95 -3.23
CA ASN A 32 6.10 -8.25 -3.60
C ASN A 32 4.58 -8.14 -3.79
N ARG A 33 4.01 -8.80 -4.82
CA ARG A 33 2.57 -8.77 -5.09
C ARG A 33 1.81 -9.93 -4.47
N SER A 34 2.49 -10.83 -3.76
CA SER A 34 1.85 -11.92 -3.05
C SER A 34 0.93 -11.37 -1.97
N TYR A 35 -0.29 -11.87 -1.91
CA TYR A 35 -1.30 -11.47 -0.94
C TYR A 35 -1.84 -12.71 -0.24
N VAL A 36 -1.85 -12.66 1.09
CA VAL A 36 -2.45 -13.69 1.95
C VAL A 36 -3.55 -13.02 2.76
N PRO A 37 -4.82 -13.46 2.63
CA PRO A 37 -5.93 -12.86 3.34
C PRO A 37 -5.77 -13.08 4.86
N PRO A 38 -5.92 -12.03 5.69
CA PRO A 38 -6.02 -12.18 7.13
C PRO A 38 -7.24 -13.02 7.52
N GLU A 39 -7.15 -13.78 8.62
CA GLU A 39 -8.27 -14.58 9.15
C GLU A 39 -9.47 -13.69 9.51
N ASP A 40 -9.20 -12.50 10.04
CA ASP A 40 -10.19 -11.53 10.51
C ASP A 40 -10.69 -10.56 9.42
N ILE A 41 -10.50 -10.88 8.13
CA ILE A 41 -10.83 -9.99 7.01
C ILE A 41 -12.30 -9.53 7.02
N GLN A 42 -13.21 -10.37 7.51
CA GLN A 42 -14.64 -10.05 7.59
C GLN A 42 -14.91 -8.94 8.62
N SER A 43 -14.48 -9.13 9.87
CA SER A 43 -14.65 -8.15 10.95
C SER A 43 -13.91 -6.84 10.67
N TYR A 44 -12.76 -6.97 10.03
CA TYR A 44 -11.94 -5.84 9.62
C TYR A 44 -12.65 -4.97 8.58
N LEU A 45 -13.16 -5.59 7.51
CA LEU A 45 -13.90 -4.88 6.48
C LEU A 45 -15.22 -4.31 7.01
N GLU A 46 -15.92 -5.04 7.88
CA GLU A 46 -17.14 -4.58 8.55
C GLU A 46 -16.90 -3.27 9.32
N SER A 47 -15.78 -3.19 10.06
CA SER A 47 -15.39 -2.01 10.83
C SER A 47 -15.18 -0.79 9.92
N HIS A 48 -14.45 -0.96 8.82
CA HIS A 48 -14.21 0.10 7.84
C HIS A 48 -15.47 0.54 7.10
N VAL A 49 -16.34 -0.41 6.72
CA VAL A 49 -17.61 -0.08 6.08
C VAL A 49 -18.49 0.73 7.03
N LYS A 50 -18.57 0.34 8.31
CA LYS A 50 -19.34 1.10 9.32
C LYS A 50 -18.74 2.47 9.59
N GLU A 51 -17.43 2.62 9.61
CA GLU A 51 -16.77 3.92 9.80
C GLU A 51 -17.07 4.89 8.64
N ILE A 52 -16.97 4.41 7.40
CA ILE A 52 -17.03 5.27 6.21
C ILE A 52 -18.48 5.57 5.79
N PHE A 53 -19.36 4.56 5.83
CA PHE A 53 -20.76 4.68 5.39
C PHE A 53 -21.71 5.01 6.54
N GLY A 54 -21.30 4.82 7.79
CA GLY A 54 -22.02 5.25 8.99
C GLY A 54 -23.45 4.69 9.08
N PRO A 55 -24.47 5.51 9.41
CA PRO A 55 -25.84 5.05 9.61
C PRO A 55 -26.55 4.58 8.33
N SER A 56 -25.93 4.74 7.16
CA SER A 56 -26.47 4.25 5.89
C SER A 56 -26.22 2.75 5.67
N VAL A 57 -25.51 2.07 6.58
CA VAL A 57 -25.21 0.65 6.49
C VAL A 57 -26.47 -0.18 6.85
N PRO A 58 -26.94 -1.07 5.97
CA PRO A 58 -28.04 -1.99 6.27
C PRO A 58 -27.64 -3.01 7.34
N ASP A 59 -28.62 -3.69 7.94
CA ASP A 59 -28.39 -4.76 8.94
C ASP A 59 -27.39 -5.81 8.43
N ASN A 60 -27.48 -6.15 7.15
CA ASN A 60 -26.46 -6.94 6.46
C ASN A 60 -25.44 -6.02 5.76
N TRP A 61 -24.38 -5.66 6.47
CA TRP A 61 -23.35 -4.73 5.99
C TRP A 61 -22.72 -5.12 4.64
N GLN A 62 -22.68 -6.41 4.28
CA GLN A 62 -22.12 -6.89 3.01
C GLN A 62 -22.92 -6.38 1.80
N GLN A 63 -24.22 -6.13 1.98
CA GLN A 63 -25.09 -5.60 0.93
C GLN A 63 -24.97 -4.08 0.74
N THR A 64 -24.10 -3.41 1.51
CA THR A 64 -23.88 -1.96 1.38
C THR A 64 -23.46 -1.62 -0.05
N PRO A 65 -24.19 -0.78 -0.78
CA PRO A 65 -23.88 -0.45 -2.15
C PRO A 65 -22.82 0.66 -2.25
N LEU A 66 -21.73 0.43 -2.99
CA LEU A 66 -20.65 1.40 -3.25
C LEU A 66 -21.00 2.30 -4.44
N LYS A 67 -22.14 3.00 -4.36
CA LYS A 67 -22.61 3.91 -5.43
C LYS A 67 -21.85 5.23 -5.47
N GLU A 68 -21.49 5.76 -4.30
CA GLU A 68 -20.80 7.03 -4.21
C GLU A 68 -19.30 6.85 -4.43
N ASN A 69 -18.78 7.44 -5.51
CA ASN A 69 -17.37 7.32 -5.89
C ASN A 69 -16.40 7.79 -4.80
N ARG A 70 -16.76 8.81 -4.02
CA ARG A 70 -15.92 9.34 -2.94
C ARG A 70 -15.76 8.35 -1.79
N LEU A 71 -16.87 7.75 -1.34
CA LEU A 71 -16.85 6.73 -0.27
C LEU A 71 -16.19 5.45 -0.76
N LYS A 72 -16.48 5.04 -1.99
CA LYS A 72 -15.81 3.90 -2.64
C LYS A 72 -14.29 4.10 -2.71
N PHE A 73 -13.84 5.27 -3.15
CA PHE A 73 -12.41 5.59 -3.20
C PHE A 73 -11.78 5.53 -1.80
N ARG A 74 -12.41 6.16 -0.80
CA ARG A 74 -11.90 6.17 0.57
C ARG A 74 -11.76 4.75 1.13
N LEU A 75 -12.78 3.92 0.99
CA LEU A 75 -12.75 2.52 1.44
C LEU A 75 -11.63 1.74 0.76
N LEU A 76 -11.57 1.77 -0.58
CA LEU A 76 -10.58 1.01 -1.33
C LEU A 76 -9.15 1.51 -1.09
N ALA A 77 -8.94 2.80 -0.87
CA ALA A 77 -7.65 3.39 -0.56
C ALA A 77 -7.14 2.97 0.83
N GLN A 78 -8.00 3.02 1.86
CA GLN A 78 -7.65 2.56 3.21
C GLN A 78 -7.30 1.07 3.22
N LEU A 79 -8.12 0.24 2.58
CA LEU A 79 -7.83 -1.20 2.47
C LEU A 79 -6.52 -1.48 1.72
N ALA A 80 -6.24 -0.71 0.66
CA ALA A 80 -5.02 -0.87 -0.11
C ALA A 80 -3.76 -0.49 0.68
N GLU A 81 -3.83 0.53 1.53
CA GLU A 81 -2.73 0.95 2.39
C GLU A 81 -2.47 -0.06 3.50
N GLU A 82 -3.53 -0.56 4.14
CA GLU A 82 -3.37 -1.42 5.31
C GLU A 82 -3.11 -2.90 4.94
N LEU A 83 -3.62 -3.39 3.80
CA LEU A 83 -3.41 -4.76 3.32
C LEU A 83 -2.25 -4.88 2.30
N ASP A 84 -1.63 -3.77 1.91
CA ASP A 84 -0.69 -3.64 0.78
C ASP A 84 -1.15 -4.38 -0.50
N HIS A 85 -2.46 -4.44 -0.71
CA HIS A 85 -3.06 -5.13 -1.85
C HIS A 85 -4.08 -4.22 -2.54
N VAL A 86 -3.79 -3.84 -3.78
CA VAL A 86 -4.57 -2.84 -4.52
C VAL A 86 -5.52 -3.52 -5.50
N VAL A 87 -6.77 -3.05 -5.56
CA VAL A 87 -7.73 -3.49 -6.59
C VAL A 87 -7.29 -3.00 -7.98
N PRO A 88 -7.13 -3.89 -8.97
CA PRO A 88 -6.79 -3.49 -10.34
C PRO A 88 -7.89 -2.66 -11.01
N ASN A 89 -7.50 -1.73 -11.90
CA ASN A 89 -8.45 -0.88 -12.64
C ASN A 89 -9.50 -1.69 -13.43
N SER A 90 -9.11 -2.85 -13.98
CA SER A 90 -10.00 -3.74 -14.70
C SER A 90 -11.13 -4.31 -13.81
N GLN A 91 -10.91 -4.40 -12.50
CA GLN A 91 -11.86 -4.96 -11.54
C GLN A 91 -12.63 -3.88 -10.75
N LEU A 92 -12.24 -2.61 -10.84
CA LEU A 92 -12.91 -1.52 -10.13
C LEU A 92 -14.41 -1.42 -10.45
N HIS A 93 -14.83 -1.71 -11.68
CA HIS A 93 -16.25 -1.68 -12.09
C HIS A 93 -17.07 -2.85 -11.51
N LEU A 94 -16.40 -3.91 -11.03
CA LEU A 94 -17.01 -5.07 -10.37
C LEU A 94 -17.25 -4.81 -8.88
N MET A 95 -16.51 -3.88 -8.25
CA MET A 95 -16.70 -3.52 -6.83
C MET A 95 -17.97 -2.68 -6.65
N ARG A 96 -19.14 -3.33 -6.60
CA ARG A 96 -20.45 -2.67 -6.51
C ARG A 96 -21.04 -2.73 -5.11
N SER A 97 -20.76 -3.79 -4.35
CA SER A 97 -21.15 -3.97 -2.95
C SER A 97 -19.94 -4.27 -2.06
N ALA A 98 -20.13 -4.16 -0.74
CA ALA A 98 -19.10 -4.54 0.23
C ALA A 98 -18.78 -6.05 0.15
N GLU A 99 -19.75 -6.87 -0.25
CA GLU A 99 -19.57 -8.29 -0.57
C GLU A 99 -18.56 -8.51 -1.70
N ASP A 100 -18.64 -7.72 -2.80
CA ASP A 100 -17.71 -7.84 -3.92
C ASP A 100 -16.26 -7.56 -3.46
N VAL A 101 -16.10 -6.54 -2.61
CA VAL A 101 -14.82 -6.16 -2.01
C VAL A 101 -14.31 -7.26 -1.09
N LEU A 102 -15.18 -7.80 -0.22
CA LEU A 102 -14.85 -8.91 0.66
C LEU A 102 -14.36 -10.12 -0.12
N LYS A 103 -15.07 -10.49 -1.19
CA LYS A 103 -14.72 -11.62 -2.05
C LYS A 103 -13.35 -11.43 -2.70
N PHE A 104 -13.04 -10.23 -3.15
CA PHE A 104 -11.72 -9.90 -3.71
C PHE A 104 -10.61 -10.11 -2.67
N TYR A 105 -10.74 -9.47 -1.49
CA TYR A 105 -9.74 -9.57 -0.43
C TYR A 105 -9.74 -10.91 0.31
N SER A 106 -10.73 -11.80 0.08
CA SER A 106 -10.68 -13.17 0.59
C SER A 106 -9.88 -14.11 -0.33
N THR A 107 -9.50 -13.66 -1.53
CA THR A 107 -8.81 -14.50 -2.51
C THR A 107 -7.29 -14.30 -2.41
N PRO A 108 -6.50 -15.34 -2.09
CA PRO A 108 -5.05 -15.23 -2.03
C PRO A 108 -4.42 -15.05 -3.42
N VAL A 109 -3.32 -14.31 -3.48
CA VAL A 109 -2.55 -14.08 -4.71
C VAL A 109 -1.11 -14.55 -4.49
N LYS A 110 -0.60 -15.36 -5.41
CA LYS A 110 0.80 -15.83 -5.40
C LYS A 110 1.59 -15.09 -6.49
N ASP A 111 2.73 -14.52 -6.12
CA ASP A 111 3.65 -13.84 -7.05
C ASP A 111 4.89 -14.70 -7.34
N VAL A 112 4.72 -16.03 -7.36
CA VAL A 112 5.78 -16.99 -7.68
C VAL A 112 5.65 -17.44 -9.12
N SER A 113 6.79 -17.68 -9.79
CA SER A 113 6.76 -18.23 -11.14
C SER A 113 6.26 -19.68 -11.13
N LYS A 114 5.85 -20.18 -12.29
CA LYS A 114 5.46 -21.59 -12.42
C LYS A 114 6.61 -22.55 -12.13
N PHE A 115 7.84 -22.13 -12.40
CA PHE A 115 9.02 -22.91 -12.07
C PHE A 115 9.22 -22.98 -10.55
N ASP A 116 9.15 -21.85 -9.85
CA ASP A 116 9.28 -21.80 -8.39
C ASP A 116 8.19 -22.64 -7.70
N GLU A 117 6.95 -22.56 -8.20
CA GLU A 117 5.84 -23.38 -7.72
C GLU A 117 6.11 -24.88 -7.88
N LEU A 118 6.69 -25.31 -9.01
CA LEU A 118 7.05 -26.71 -9.27
C LEU A 118 8.23 -27.18 -8.43
N CYS A 119 9.23 -26.34 -8.23
CA CYS A 119 10.38 -26.66 -7.40
C CYS A 119 10.02 -26.78 -5.91
N ALA A 120 9.02 -26.04 -5.45
CA ALA A 120 8.49 -26.15 -4.08
C ALA A 120 7.58 -27.38 -3.89
N ALA A 121 7.06 -27.96 -4.97
CA ALA A 121 6.23 -29.16 -4.91
C ALA A 121 7.08 -30.44 -4.72
N GLU A 122 6.46 -31.49 -4.20
CA GLU A 122 7.10 -32.80 -4.07
C GLU A 122 7.27 -33.45 -5.45
N LEU A 123 8.45 -33.26 -6.03
CA LEU A 123 8.80 -33.86 -7.32
C LEU A 123 9.16 -35.35 -7.16
N PRO A 124 8.77 -36.21 -8.12
CA PRO A 124 9.22 -37.59 -8.16
C PRO A 124 10.77 -37.66 -8.17
N PRO A 125 11.38 -38.68 -7.52
CA PRO A 125 12.84 -38.75 -7.36
C PRO A 125 13.61 -38.89 -8.68
N ASN A 126 12.92 -39.32 -9.74
CA ASN A 126 13.46 -39.46 -11.09
C ASN A 126 13.32 -38.19 -11.95
N LEU A 127 12.74 -37.11 -11.42
CA LEU A 127 12.48 -35.89 -12.17
C LEU A 127 13.37 -34.75 -11.64
N LYS A 128 14.26 -34.26 -12.52
CA LYS A 128 15.14 -33.12 -12.25
C LYS A 128 14.83 -32.02 -13.27
N ILE A 129 14.46 -30.84 -12.79
CA ILE A 129 14.22 -29.66 -13.62
C ILE A 129 15.34 -28.67 -13.36
N ILE A 130 15.96 -28.16 -14.42
CA ILE A 130 17.03 -27.16 -14.35
C ILE A 130 16.54 -25.93 -15.11
N TRP A 131 16.68 -24.75 -14.50
CA TRP A 131 16.37 -23.48 -15.16
C TRP A 131 17.59 -22.98 -15.94
N GLU A 132 17.44 -22.81 -17.25
CA GLU A 132 18.45 -22.22 -18.14
C GLU A 132 17.84 -20.94 -18.73
N GLN A 133 18.56 -19.82 -18.61
CA GLN A 133 18.06 -18.48 -18.87
C GLN A 133 18.89 -17.76 -19.94
#